data_AF-A0A7X7HAJ7-F1
#
_entry.id   AF-A0A7X7HAJ7-F1
#
_cell.length_a   1.000
_cell.length_b   1.000
_cell.length_c   1.000
_cell.angle_alpha   90.00
_cell.angle_beta   90.00
_cell.angle_gamma   90.00
#
_symmetry.space_group_name_H-M   'P 1'
#
loop_
_entity.id
_entity.type
_entity.pdbx_description
1 polymer ?
#
loop_
_entity_poly.entity_id
_entity_poly.type
_entity_poly.pdbx_seq_one_letter_code
_entity_poly.pdbx_strand_id
1 'polypeptide(L)'
;KQNEKGTLKMGNNEYGCADAANILYTLGALERDVYKRSQLIKALQDFQHVDGLFDEGTHHPIHCTAHCTAALELFDAAPLLPFTALDTYKNEEELLKMLEYLPWVENPWPAAHEGAGIYAAFILTKNATTKWQDAYFDWLTSHADPVYGIGLEGAIAAKVRPISHHLNGWFHYLFNFVFAHRPIPYAKQAVDTCIDLYKKKTDLVKNFGRSIGFAEIDWVYVIHRASAQEGYRVEEVKSLLRDFAKGYFEYLFSLDYDNNDSWNDLHLLFGTTCAIAELQIALPGEFKTDYPLKLVLDRRPFI
;
A
#
# COMPACT_ATOMS: atom_id res chain seq x y z
N LYS A 1 13.77 12.92 15.06
CA LYS A 1 14.22 14.01 15.98
C LYS A 1 13.11 15.05 16.09
N GLN A 2 12.96 15.76 17.23
CA GLN A 2 11.95 16.82 17.41
C GLN A 2 12.21 18.01 16.47
N ASN A 3 11.15 18.66 15.99
CA ASN A 3 11.30 20.03 15.49
C ASN A 3 11.58 20.98 16.67
N GLU A 4 12.15 22.15 16.39
CA GLU A 4 12.51 23.16 17.41
C GLU A 4 11.33 23.62 18.29
N LYS A 5 10.09 23.30 17.91
CA LYS A 5 8.86 23.67 18.62
C LYS A 5 8.35 22.58 19.58
N GLY A 6 8.96 21.40 19.59
CA GLY A 6 8.58 20.31 20.50
C GLY A 6 7.16 19.78 20.33
N THR A 7 6.54 19.96 19.14
CA THR A 7 5.10 19.72 18.94
C THR A 7 4.73 18.30 18.51
N LEU A 8 5.70 17.46 18.16
CA LEU A 8 5.46 16.06 17.80
C LEU A 8 5.39 15.21 19.07
N LYS A 9 4.32 14.42 19.23
CA LYS A 9 4.24 13.34 20.24
C LYS A 9 5.37 12.35 19.95
N MET A 10 6.45 12.45 20.71
CA MET A 10 7.57 11.51 20.66
C MET A 10 7.21 10.31 21.54
N GLY A 11 6.98 9.16 20.92
CA GLY A 11 6.64 7.90 21.58
C GLY A 11 6.39 6.82 20.53
N ASN A 12 6.32 5.57 20.97
CA ASN A 12 5.84 4.50 20.10
C ASN A 12 4.36 4.77 19.81
N ASN A 13 3.98 4.63 18.55
CA ASN A 13 2.59 4.47 18.13
C ASN A 13 2.48 3.23 17.26
N GLU A 14 1.27 2.74 17.08
CA GLU A 14 0.96 1.53 16.34
C GLU A 14 1.46 1.58 14.89
N TYR A 15 1.38 2.75 14.25
CA TYR A 15 1.76 2.93 12.85
C TYR A 15 3.27 2.87 12.63
N GLY A 16 4.04 3.59 13.45
CA GLY A 16 5.50 3.58 13.39
C GLY A 16 6.08 2.23 13.80
N CYS A 17 5.44 1.52 14.73
CA CYS A 17 5.80 0.13 15.03
C CYS A 17 5.52 -0.80 13.84
N ALA A 18 4.39 -0.63 13.16
CA ALA A 18 4.07 -1.37 11.94
C ALA A 18 5.05 -1.04 10.79
N ASP A 19 5.36 0.24 10.54
CA ASP A 19 6.33 0.68 9.53
C ASP A 19 7.71 0.08 9.77
N ALA A 20 8.19 0.11 11.02
CA ALA A 20 9.46 -0.50 11.40
C ALA A 20 9.48 -2.01 11.12
N ALA A 21 8.40 -2.73 11.45
CA ALA A 21 8.29 -4.16 11.15
C ALA A 21 8.34 -4.44 9.64
N ASN A 22 7.62 -3.62 8.85
CA ASN A 22 7.62 -3.74 7.41
C ASN A 22 9.01 -3.47 6.79
N ILE A 23 9.70 -2.41 7.21
CA ILE A 23 11.06 -2.10 6.75
C ILE A 23 12.02 -3.24 7.12
N LEU A 24 11.97 -3.75 8.35
CA LEU A 24 12.82 -4.86 8.78
C LEU A 24 12.53 -6.14 7.99
N TYR A 25 11.27 -6.43 7.66
CA TYR A 25 10.94 -7.54 6.77
C TYR A 25 11.53 -7.34 5.38
N THR A 26 11.36 -6.15 4.80
CA THR A 26 11.91 -5.82 3.48
C THR A 26 13.41 -6.03 3.41
N LEU A 27 14.13 -5.69 4.47
CA LEU A 27 15.59 -5.86 4.59
C LEU A 27 16.03 -7.28 4.97
N GLY A 28 15.10 -8.21 5.22
CA GLY A 28 15.42 -9.56 5.71
C GLY A 28 15.94 -9.59 7.15
N ALA A 29 15.65 -8.54 7.93
CA ALA A 29 16.20 -8.23 9.24
C ALA A 29 15.18 -8.31 10.38
N LEU A 30 14.04 -8.98 10.18
CA LEU A 30 13.12 -9.27 11.30
C LEU A 30 13.84 -9.97 12.44
N GLU A 31 13.50 -9.57 13.67
CA GLU A 31 14.08 -10.12 14.89
C GLU A 31 13.81 -11.64 14.98
N ARG A 32 14.90 -12.38 15.22
CA ARG A 32 14.90 -13.86 15.27
C ARG A 32 14.99 -14.38 16.70
N ASP A 33 15.50 -13.57 17.63
CA ASP A 33 15.47 -13.91 19.04
C ASP A 33 14.01 -13.98 19.52
N VAL A 34 13.61 -15.14 20.04
CA VAL A 34 12.21 -15.43 20.39
C VAL A 34 11.70 -14.44 21.44
N TYR A 35 12.53 -14.10 22.42
CA TYR A 35 12.14 -13.19 23.49
C TYR A 35 11.94 -11.78 22.96
N LYS A 36 12.90 -11.21 22.24
CA LYS A 36 12.76 -9.88 21.63
C LYS A 36 11.62 -9.82 20.62
N ARG A 37 11.46 -10.83 19.76
CA ARG A 37 10.32 -10.92 18.83
C ARG A 37 8.99 -10.89 19.58
N SER A 38 8.87 -11.61 20.69
CA SER A 38 7.64 -11.58 21.51
C SER A 38 7.36 -10.20 22.12
N GLN A 39 8.40 -9.44 22.47
CA GLN A 39 8.25 -8.07 22.96
C GLN A 39 7.78 -7.11 21.86
N LEU A 40 8.27 -7.26 20.63
CA LEU A 40 7.82 -6.47 19.47
C LEU A 40 6.35 -6.76 19.13
N ILE A 41 5.99 -8.06 19.09
CA ILE A 41 4.59 -8.48 18.88
C ILE A 41 3.68 -7.87 19.95
N LYS A 42 4.07 -8.01 21.22
CA LYS A 42 3.31 -7.48 22.34
C LYS A 42 3.18 -5.95 22.26
N ALA A 43 4.25 -5.24 21.94
CA ALA A 43 4.21 -3.79 21.83
C ALA A 43 3.19 -3.34 20.77
N LEU A 44 3.14 -4.02 19.62
CA LEU A 44 2.16 -3.71 18.58
C LEU A 44 0.73 -4.09 19.00
N GLN A 45 0.54 -5.26 19.61
CA GLN A 45 -0.76 -5.72 20.12
C GLN A 45 -1.34 -4.85 21.24
N ASP A 46 -0.49 -4.26 22.09
CA ASP A 46 -0.92 -3.45 23.24
C ASP A 46 -1.58 -2.12 22.82
N PHE A 47 -1.44 -1.70 21.55
CA PHE A 47 -2.16 -0.55 20.99
C PHE A 47 -3.60 -0.86 20.59
N GLN A 48 -4.01 -2.13 20.57
CA GLN A 48 -5.35 -2.49 20.15
C GLN A 48 -6.40 -2.02 21.16
N HIS A 49 -7.43 -1.33 20.67
CA HIS A 49 -8.56 -0.85 21.45
C HIS A 49 -9.53 -1.98 21.79
N VAL A 50 -10.38 -1.75 22.80
CA VAL A 50 -11.34 -2.75 23.31
C VAL A 50 -12.39 -3.19 22.27
N ASP A 51 -12.65 -2.37 21.26
CA ASP A 51 -13.53 -2.66 20.13
C ASP A 51 -12.83 -3.43 18.99
N GLY A 52 -11.52 -3.67 19.15
CA GLY A 52 -10.66 -4.40 18.25
C GLY A 52 -9.87 -3.54 17.26
N LEU A 53 -10.08 -2.23 17.21
CA LEU A 53 -9.42 -1.35 16.24
C LEU A 53 -8.03 -0.88 16.72
N PHE A 54 -7.27 -0.33 15.78
CA PHE A 54 -6.08 0.49 16.01
C PHE A 54 -6.36 1.89 15.46
N ASP A 55 -5.87 2.95 16.13
CA ASP A 55 -6.14 4.33 15.73
C ASP A 55 -5.08 5.31 16.28
N GLU A 56 -4.17 5.71 15.39
CA GLU A 56 -3.11 6.67 15.69
C GLU A 56 -3.54 8.14 15.48
N GLY A 57 -4.71 8.36 14.87
CA GLY A 57 -5.35 9.66 14.72
C GLY A 57 -5.03 10.45 13.44
N THR A 58 -4.20 9.95 12.52
CA THR A 58 -3.94 10.62 11.22
C THR A 58 -4.56 9.90 10.02
N HIS A 59 -4.82 8.60 10.12
CA HIS A 59 -5.51 7.78 9.12
C HIS A 59 -6.87 7.31 9.62
N HIS A 60 -7.71 6.82 8.69
CA HIS A 60 -8.96 6.18 9.09
C HIS A 60 -8.68 4.93 9.96
N PRO A 61 -9.44 4.66 11.03
CA PRO A 61 -9.19 3.53 11.93
C PRO A 61 -9.14 2.16 11.22
N ILE A 62 -9.94 1.96 10.15
CA ILE A 62 -9.89 0.73 9.33
C ILE A 62 -8.51 0.56 8.68
N HIS A 63 -7.91 1.64 8.17
CA HIS A 63 -6.58 1.62 7.57
C HIS A 63 -5.53 1.25 8.61
N CYS A 64 -5.54 1.95 9.74
CA CYS A 64 -4.59 1.70 10.82
C CYS A 64 -4.69 0.26 11.32
N THR A 65 -5.93 -0.25 11.46
CA THR A 65 -6.20 -1.65 11.84
C THR A 65 -5.65 -2.64 10.82
N ALA A 66 -5.88 -2.41 9.52
CA ALA A 66 -5.35 -3.26 8.45
C ALA A 66 -3.81 -3.26 8.42
N HIS A 67 -3.19 -2.09 8.57
CA HIS A 67 -1.72 -1.93 8.59
C HIS A 67 -1.07 -2.65 9.77
N CYS A 68 -1.61 -2.47 10.98
CA CYS A 68 -1.11 -3.16 12.17
C CYS A 68 -1.32 -4.67 12.10
N THR A 69 -2.47 -5.10 11.57
CA THR A 69 -2.76 -6.53 11.34
C THR A 69 -1.79 -7.14 10.33
N ALA A 70 -1.52 -6.44 9.22
CA ALA A 70 -0.55 -6.87 8.22
C ALA A 70 0.88 -6.92 8.77
N ALA A 71 1.27 -5.98 9.63
CA ALA A 71 2.57 -6.01 10.29
C ALA A 71 2.69 -7.16 11.30
N LEU A 72 1.64 -7.47 12.07
CA LEU A 72 1.62 -8.64 12.97
C LEU A 72 1.76 -9.96 12.19
N GLU A 73 1.17 -10.05 10.99
CA GLU A 73 1.30 -11.22 10.13
C GLU A 73 2.75 -11.52 9.74
N LEU A 74 3.59 -10.49 9.55
CA LEU A 74 5.02 -10.66 9.27
C LEU A 74 5.76 -11.39 10.41
N PHE A 75 5.22 -11.32 11.63
CA PHE A 75 5.68 -12.05 12.80
C PHE A 75 4.88 -13.33 13.05
N ASP A 76 4.11 -13.83 12.08
CA ASP A 76 3.19 -14.96 12.25
C ASP A 76 2.26 -14.78 13.47
N ALA A 77 1.93 -13.53 13.79
CA ALA A 77 1.09 -13.13 14.90
C ALA A 77 -0.22 -12.52 14.40
N ALA A 78 -1.15 -12.28 15.32
CA ALA A 78 -2.45 -11.68 15.03
C ALA A 78 -2.80 -10.65 16.12
N PRO A 79 -3.74 -9.72 15.85
CA PRO A 79 -4.34 -8.91 16.90
C PRO A 79 -4.93 -9.78 18.02
N LEU A 80 -5.00 -9.23 19.25
CA LEU A 80 -5.46 -9.96 20.43
C LEU A 80 -6.99 -10.04 20.52
N LEU A 81 -7.67 -8.97 20.13
CA LEU A 81 -9.10 -8.78 20.27
C LEU A 81 -9.81 -8.91 18.91
N PRO A 82 -11.04 -9.44 18.89
CA PRO A 82 -11.86 -9.47 17.68
C PRO A 82 -12.26 -8.06 17.24
N PHE A 83 -12.41 -7.84 15.94
CA PHE A 83 -12.81 -6.56 15.34
C PHE A 83 -14.31 -6.28 15.48
N THR A 84 -14.80 -6.19 16.71
CA THR A 84 -16.25 -6.00 16.97
C THR A 84 -16.80 -4.72 16.35
N ALA A 85 -16.01 -3.65 16.25
CA ALA A 85 -16.40 -2.43 15.54
C ALA A 85 -16.66 -2.63 14.04
N LEU A 86 -16.12 -3.70 13.44
CA LEU A 86 -16.26 -4.01 12.01
C LEU A 86 -17.31 -5.11 11.76
N ASP A 87 -17.95 -5.67 12.79
CA ASP A 87 -18.83 -6.84 12.65
C ASP A 87 -19.97 -6.62 11.64
N THR A 88 -20.45 -5.38 11.49
CA THR A 88 -21.49 -5.05 10.50
C THR A 88 -21.06 -5.39 9.07
N TYR A 89 -19.78 -5.20 8.73
CA TYR A 89 -19.25 -5.44 7.39
C TYR A 89 -19.00 -6.91 7.10
N LYS A 90 -19.20 -7.82 8.07
CA LYS A 90 -19.26 -9.27 7.79
C LYS A 90 -20.48 -9.63 6.94
N ASN A 91 -21.50 -8.78 6.95
CA ASN A 91 -22.63 -8.87 6.03
C ASN A 91 -22.22 -8.27 4.66
N GLU A 92 -22.43 -9.04 3.60
CA GLU A 92 -22.10 -8.64 2.22
C GLU A 92 -22.86 -7.39 1.79
N GLU A 93 -24.15 -7.26 2.11
CA GLU A 93 -24.95 -6.09 1.74
C GLU A 93 -24.38 -4.81 2.38
N GLU A 94 -24.01 -4.87 3.66
CA GLU A 94 -23.42 -3.74 4.37
C GLU A 94 -22.01 -3.41 3.88
N LEU A 95 -21.21 -4.41 3.50
CA LEU A 95 -19.94 -4.20 2.82
C LEU A 95 -20.13 -3.46 1.48
N LEU A 96 -21.06 -3.93 0.64
CA LEU A 96 -21.28 -3.33 -0.67
C LEU A 96 -21.83 -1.91 -0.56
N LYS A 97 -22.71 -1.65 0.40
CA LYS A 97 -23.15 -0.28 0.74
C LYS A 97 -21.97 0.59 1.15
N MET A 98 -21.09 0.10 2.02
CA MET A 98 -19.88 0.83 2.41
C MET A 98 -19.07 1.22 1.18
N LEU A 99 -18.79 0.26 0.29
CA LEU A 99 -18.06 0.51 -0.95
C LEU A 99 -18.76 1.52 -1.87
N GLU A 100 -20.09 1.46 -1.98
CA GLU A 100 -20.88 2.41 -2.78
C GLU A 100 -20.82 3.84 -2.23
N TYR A 101 -20.77 4.03 -0.90
CA TYR A 101 -20.76 5.34 -0.26
C TYR A 101 -19.39 6.01 -0.17
N LEU A 102 -18.31 5.30 -0.52
CA LEU A 102 -16.97 5.87 -0.51
C LEU A 102 -16.86 7.04 -1.53
N PRO A 103 -16.14 8.14 -1.20
CA PRO A 103 -16.06 9.33 -2.05
C PRO A 103 -15.05 9.14 -3.21
N TRP A 104 -15.38 8.25 -4.15
CA TRP A 104 -14.50 7.85 -5.26
C TRP A 104 -14.12 8.97 -6.22
N VAL A 105 -14.93 10.02 -6.31
CA VAL A 105 -14.67 11.17 -7.18
C VAL A 105 -13.93 12.26 -6.42
N GLU A 106 -14.41 12.61 -5.23
CA GLU A 106 -13.95 13.76 -4.46
C GLU A 106 -12.69 13.46 -3.64
N ASN A 107 -12.50 12.21 -3.21
CA ASN A 107 -11.40 11.82 -2.33
C ASN A 107 -10.98 10.34 -2.50
N PRO A 108 -10.62 9.89 -3.73
CA PRO A 108 -10.38 8.48 -4.05
C PRO A 108 -9.27 7.83 -3.24
N TRP A 109 -8.21 8.58 -2.87
CA TRP A 109 -7.06 8.00 -2.18
C TRP A 109 -7.40 7.65 -0.72
N PRO A 110 -7.88 8.58 0.14
CA PRO A 110 -8.38 8.20 1.46
C PRO A 110 -9.59 7.26 1.43
N ALA A 111 -10.45 7.35 0.42
CA ALA A 111 -11.56 6.39 0.27
C ALA A 111 -11.05 4.94 0.14
N ALA A 112 -9.96 4.74 -0.60
CA ALA A 112 -9.37 3.42 -0.79
C ALA A 112 -8.81 2.81 0.49
N HIS A 113 -8.34 3.64 1.42
CA HIS A 113 -7.83 3.20 2.71
C HIS A 113 -8.84 2.39 3.51
N GLU A 114 -10.11 2.79 3.45
CA GLU A 114 -11.21 2.10 4.13
C GLU A 114 -11.60 0.81 3.42
N GLY A 115 -11.93 0.91 2.12
CA GLY A 115 -12.42 -0.24 1.37
C GLY A 115 -11.38 -1.33 1.12
N ALA A 116 -10.11 -0.97 0.89
CA ALA A 116 -9.04 -1.97 0.81
C ALA A 116 -8.67 -2.51 2.21
N GLY A 117 -8.73 -1.65 3.24
CA GLY A 117 -8.38 -2.01 4.61
C GLY A 117 -9.32 -3.04 5.22
N ILE A 118 -10.63 -2.95 4.97
CA ILE A 118 -11.59 -3.93 5.50
C ILE A 118 -11.29 -5.34 4.98
N TYR A 119 -10.93 -5.47 3.70
CA TYR A 119 -10.53 -6.74 3.10
C TYR A 119 -9.29 -7.31 3.81
N ALA A 120 -8.23 -6.50 3.93
CA ALA A 120 -6.99 -6.92 4.57
C ALA A 120 -7.19 -7.33 6.03
N ALA A 121 -7.93 -6.53 6.81
CA ALA A 121 -8.26 -6.85 8.20
C ALA A 121 -8.97 -8.20 8.29
N PHE A 122 -10.00 -8.44 7.48
CA PHE A 122 -10.80 -9.66 7.56
C PHE A 122 -10.07 -10.90 7.03
N ILE A 123 -9.34 -10.78 5.92
CA ILE A 123 -8.66 -11.95 5.33
C ILE A 123 -7.53 -12.45 6.24
N LEU A 124 -6.73 -11.53 6.80
CA LEU A 124 -5.59 -11.86 7.65
C LEU A 124 -6.02 -12.45 9.01
N THR A 125 -7.21 -12.08 9.48
CA THR A 125 -7.80 -12.64 10.71
C THR A 125 -8.77 -13.79 10.47
N LYS A 126 -8.90 -14.26 9.22
CA LYS A 126 -9.81 -15.35 8.82
C LYS A 126 -11.29 -15.08 9.13
N ASN A 127 -11.69 -13.82 9.10
CA ASN A 127 -13.08 -13.38 9.24
C ASN A 127 -13.81 -13.25 7.89
N ALA A 128 -13.11 -13.31 6.76
CA ALA A 128 -13.71 -13.29 5.42
C ALA A 128 -14.00 -14.70 4.91
N THR A 129 -15.28 -15.03 4.69
CA THR A 129 -15.67 -16.26 3.98
C THR A 129 -15.37 -16.14 2.48
N THR A 130 -15.35 -17.27 1.74
CA THR A 130 -15.22 -17.23 0.26
C THR A 130 -16.33 -16.40 -0.37
N LYS A 131 -17.59 -16.58 0.08
CA LYS A 131 -18.74 -15.84 -0.43
C LYS A 131 -18.60 -14.33 -0.24
N TRP A 132 -18.09 -13.92 0.93
CA TRP A 132 -17.79 -12.52 1.22
C TRP A 132 -16.71 -11.96 0.30
N GLN A 133 -15.63 -12.71 0.08
CA GLN A 133 -14.55 -12.31 -0.83
C GLN A 133 -15.02 -12.20 -2.28
N ASP A 134 -15.84 -13.15 -2.74
CA ASP A 134 -16.43 -13.11 -4.08
C ASP A 134 -17.29 -11.85 -4.24
N ALA A 135 -18.18 -11.54 -3.29
CA ALA A 135 -18.98 -10.32 -3.33
C ALA A 135 -18.11 -9.04 -3.40
N TYR A 136 -17.05 -8.97 -2.59
CA TYR A 136 -16.11 -7.84 -2.59
C TYR A 136 -15.42 -7.65 -3.94
N PHE A 137 -14.84 -8.71 -4.51
CA PHE A 137 -14.10 -8.62 -5.77
C PHE A 137 -15.01 -8.48 -7.00
N ASP A 138 -16.20 -9.10 -6.98
CA ASP A 138 -17.17 -8.97 -8.05
C ASP A 138 -17.65 -7.51 -8.14
N TRP A 139 -17.93 -6.87 -7.01
CA TRP A 139 -18.30 -5.46 -6.98
C TRP A 139 -17.18 -4.57 -7.51
N LEU A 140 -15.93 -4.76 -7.05
CA LEU A 140 -14.81 -3.96 -7.54
C LEU A 140 -14.57 -4.17 -9.04
N THR A 141 -14.71 -5.40 -9.53
CA THR A 141 -14.55 -5.72 -10.95
C THR A 141 -15.66 -5.11 -11.79
N SER A 142 -16.90 -5.16 -11.34
CA SER A 142 -18.05 -4.61 -12.09
C SER A 142 -18.09 -3.09 -12.13
N HIS A 143 -17.41 -2.42 -11.19
CA HIS A 143 -17.35 -0.96 -11.11
C HIS A 143 -15.99 -0.40 -11.51
N ALA A 144 -14.99 -1.22 -11.85
CA ALA A 144 -13.67 -0.75 -12.26
C ALA A 144 -13.74 0.04 -13.58
N ASP A 145 -12.96 1.11 -13.69
CA ASP A 145 -12.97 1.96 -14.89
C ASP A 145 -12.33 1.24 -16.10
N PRO A 146 -13.09 0.94 -17.17
CA PRO A 146 -12.58 0.21 -18.33
C PRO A 146 -11.71 1.06 -19.26
N VAL A 147 -11.71 2.39 -19.10
CA VAL A 147 -10.93 3.32 -19.93
C VAL A 147 -9.54 3.49 -19.34
N TYR A 148 -9.45 3.70 -18.03
CA TYR A 148 -8.18 3.96 -17.35
C TYR A 148 -7.56 2.71 -16.71
N GLY A 149 -8.36 1.67 -16.43
CA GLY A 149 -7.93 0.48 -15.69
C GLY A 149 -7.59 0.75 -14.23
N ILE A 150 -7.89 1.95 -13.74
CA ILE A 150 -7.73 2.37 -12.34
C ILE A 150 -8.93 3.21 -11.92
N GLY A 151 -9.29 3.13 -10.64
CA GLY A 151 -10.46 3.82 -10.08
C GLY A 151 -11.78 3.19 -10.52
N LEU A 152 -12.89 3.79 -10.05
CA LEU A 152 -14.23 3.40 -10.47
C LEU A 152 -14.61 4.07 -11.79
N GLU A 153 -15.46 3.39 -12.56
CA GLU A 153 -15.99 3.87 -13.82
C GLU A 153 -16.55 5.28 -13.68
N GLY A 154 -16.03 6.19 -14.51
CA GLY A 154 -16.48 7.57 -14.59
C GLY A 154 -15.87 8.50 -13.53
N ALA A 155 -15.20 7.97 -12.50
CA ALA A 155 -14.63 8.79 -11.44
C ALA A 155 -13.50 9.70 -11.94
N ILE A 156 -12.62 9.17 -12.79
CA ILE A 156 -11.55 9.96 -13.41
C ILE A 156 -12.13 10.91 -14.47
N ALA A 157 -13.14 10.46 -15.23
CA ALA A 157 -13.79 11.26 -16.27
C ALA A 157 -14.48 12.53 -15.70
N ALA A 158 -14.86 12.51 -14.42
CA ALA A 158 -15.39 13.68 -13.71
C ALA A 158 -14.36 14.80 -13.51
N LYS A 159 -13.05 14.51 -13.60
CA LYS A 159 -11.95 15.49 -13.52
C LYS A 159 -11.95 16.35 -12.25
N VAL A 160 -12.49 15.82 -11.15
CA VAL A 160 -12.49 16.49 -9.84
C VAL A 160 -11.12 16.38 -9.16
N ARG A 161 -10.42 15.25 -9.37
CA ARG A 161 -9.07 14.98 -8.87
C ARG A 161 -8.14 14.59 -10.01
N PRO A 162 -6.82 14.81 -9.86
CA PRO A 162 -5.85 14.36 -10.86
C PRO A 162 -5.84 12.83 -10.91
N ILE A 163 -5.48 12.29 -12.07
CA ILE A 163 -5.43 10.83 -12.31
C ILE A 163 -4.55 10.12 -11.28
N SER A 164 -3.45 10.74 -10.83
CA SER A 164 -2.59 10.18 -9.77
C SER A 164 -3.35 9.90 -8.47
N HIS A 165 -4.31 10.73 -8.04
CA HIS A 165 -5.06 10.43 -6.82
C HIS A 165 -5.91 9.16 -6.96
N HIS A 166 -6.41 8.88 -8.16
CA HIS A 166 -7.11 7.64 -8.45
C HIS A 166 -6.15 6.45 -8.54
N LEU A 167 -4.94 6.64 -9.08
CA LEU A 167 -3.88 5.63 -9.08
C LEU A 167 -3.48 5.25 -7.65
N ASN A 168 -3.17 6.24 -6.82
CA ASN A 168 -2.75 6.05 -5.43
C ASN A 168 -3.83 5.35 -4.61
N GLY A 169 -5.11 5.69 -4.84
CA GLY A 169 -6.23 4.95 -4.24
C GLY A 169 -6.32 3.52 -4.79
N TRP A 170 -6.40 3.35 -6.10
CA TRP A 170 -6.64 2.05 -6.74
C TRP A 170 -5.53 1.03 -6.51
N PHE A 171 -4.29 1.50 -6.35
CA PHE A 171 -3.15 0.68 -5.92
C PHE A 171 -3.48 -0.20 -4.70
N HIS A 172 -4.25 0.31 -3.74
CA HIS A 172 -4.62 -0.44 -2.54
C HIS A 172 -5.55 -1.62 -2.82
N TYR A 173 -6.37 -1.51 -3.87
CA TYR A 173 -7.19 -2.64 -4.30
C TYR A 173 -6.38 -3.64 -5.12
N LEU A 174 -5.42 -3.18 -5.92
CA LEU A 174 -4.65 -4.08 -6.79
C LEU A 174 -3.84 -5.10 -6.00
N PHE A 175 -3.21 -4.73 -4.88
CA PHE A 175 -2.52 -5.73 -4.07
C PHE A 175 -3.50 -6.69 -3.36
N ASN A 176 -4.76 -6.31 -3.13
CA ASN A 176 -5.79 -7.24 -2.64
C ASN A 176 -6.10 -8.28 -3.73
N PHE A 177 -6.27 -7.84 -4.99
CA PHE A 177 -6.47 -8.74 -6.13
C PHE A 177 -5.30 -9.71 -6.29
N VAL A 178 -4.07 -9.20 -6.28
CA VAL A 178 -2.84 -10.01 -6.44
C VAL A 178 -2.71 -11.04 -5.31
N PHE A 179 -2.89 -10.63 -4.05
CA PHE A 179 -2.84 -11.53 -2.90
C PHE A 179 -3.91 -12.63 -2.95
N ALA A 180 -5.13 -12.28 -3.38
CA ALA A 180 -6.23 -13.22 -3.53
C ALA A 180 -6.10 -14.12 -4.78
N HIS A 181 -5.03 -13.96 -5.56
CA HIS A 181 -4.85 -14.61 -6.86
C HIS A 181 -6.04 -14.36 -7.82
N ARG A 182 -6.60 -13.15 -7.77
CA ARG A 182 -7.65 -12.67 -8.67
C ARG A 182 -7.02 -11.78 -9.76
N PRO A 183 -7.55 -11.81 -10.99
CA PRO A 183 -7.03 -10.95 -12.05
C PRO A 183 -7.29 -9.48 -11.75
N ILE A 184 -6.28 -8.64 -11.96
CA ILE A 184 -6.43 -7.19 -11.98
C ILE A 184 -7.40 -6.83 -13.12
N PRO A 185 -8.51 -6.12 -12.84
CA PRO A 185 -9.45 -5.70 -13.87
C PRO A 185 -8.78 -4.69 -14.81
N TYR A 186 -9.03 -4.85 -16.12
CA TYR A 186 -8.53 -3.93 -17.16
C TYR A 186 -7.02 -3.63 -17.08
N ALA A 187 -6.21 -4.66 -16.80
CA ALA A 187 -4.77 -4.53 -16.57
C ALA A 187 -4.02 -3.83 -17.71
N LYS A 188 -4.41 -4.03 -18.98
CA LYS A 188 -3.78 -3.36 -20.13
C LYS A 188 -3.98 -1.84 -20.09
N GLN A 189 -5.18 -1.40 -19.71
CA GLN A 189 -5.51 0.00 -19.56
C GLN A 189 -4.78 0.63 -18.37
N ALA A 190 -4.63 -0.11 -17.26
CA ALA A 190 -3.80 0.36 -16.14
C ALA A 190 -2.34 0.60 -16.58
N VAL A 191 -1.77 -0.30 -17.38
CA VAL A 191 -0.43 -0.12 -17.98
C VAL A 191 -0.39 1.14 -18.85
N ASP A 192 -1.34 1.30 -19.77
CA ASP A 192 -1.39 2.46 -20.67
C ASP A 192 -1.51 3.78 -19.90
N THR A 193 -2.36 3.82 -18.86
CA THR A 193 -2.51 4.98 -17.96
C THR A 193 -1.21 5.31 -17.25
N CYS A 194 -0.53 4.32 -16.66
CA CYS A 194 0.75 4.52 -15.99
C CYS A 194 1.86 5.02 -16.94
N ILE A 195 1.90 4.50 -18.18
CA ILE A 195 2.84 4.96 -19.21
C ILE A 195 2.58 6.41 -19.56
N ASP A 196 1.31 6.78 -19.77
CA ASP A 196 0.90 8.13 -20.12
C ASP A 196 1.23 9.13 -19.00
N LEU A 197 0.93 8.78 -17.75
CA LEU A 197 1.30 9.58 -16.57
C LEU A 197 2.79 9.87 -16.53
N TYR A 198 3.63 8.85 -16.71
CA TYR A 198 5.08 8.99 -16.65
C TYR A 198 5.65 9.81 -17.81
N LYS A 199 5.20 9.56 -19.05
CA LYS A 199 5.71 10.24 -20.24
C LYS A 199 5.25 11.70 -20.33
N LYS A 200 4.00 11.99 -19.97
CA LYS A 200 3.44 13.34 -20.03
C LYS A 200 3.84 14.20 -18.83
N LYS A 201 4.09 13.58 -17.67
CA LYS A 201 4.42 14.25 -16.40
C LYS A 201 3.39 15.30 -15.97
N THR A 202 2.16 15.23 -16.47
CA THR A 202 1.12 16.26 -16.24
C THR A 202 0.36 16.05 -14.94
N ASP A 203 0.10 14.80 -14.57
CA ASP A 203 -0.81 14.47 -13.46
C ASP A 203 -0.14 13.65 -12.35
N LEU A 204 1.18 13.37 -12.45
CA LEU A 204 1.95 12.83 -11.34
C LEU A 204 2.18 13.91 -10.27
N VAL A 205 2.43 13.47 -9.04
CA VAL A 205 2.85 14.39 -7.97
C VAL A 205 4.10 15.17 -8.40
N LYS A 206 4.17 16.46 -8.08
CA LYS A 206 5.17 17.41 -8.62
C LYS A 206 6.62 16.96 -8.45
N ASN A 207 6.89 16.20 -7.38
CA ASN A 207 8.18 15.69 -6.97
C ASN A 207 8.34 14.18 -7.22
N PHE A 208 7.53 13.58 -8.10
CA PHE A 208 7.62 12.15 -8.41
C PHE A 208 9.04 11.73 -8.83
N GLY A 209 9.57 10.70 -8.17
CA GLY A 209 10.94 10.23 -8.35
C GLY A 209 12.00 11.15 -7.73
N ARG A 210 11.57 12.14 -6.94
CA ARG A 210 12.39 13.11 -6.19
C ARG A 210 11.83 13.36 -4.80
N SER A 211 11.21 12.33 -4.22
CA SER A 211 10.68 12.33 -2.86
C SER A 211 10.86 10.99 -2.15
N ILE A 212 10.84 11.05 -0.82
CA ILE A 212 10.66 9.88 0.04
C ILE A 212 9.15 9.76 0.33
N GLY A 213 8.57 8.58 0.12
CA GLY A 213 7.14 8.37 0.28
C GLY A 213 6.55 7.26 -0.60
N PHE A 214 5.23 7.34 -0.81
CA PHE A 214 4.42 6.25 -1.37
C PHE A 214 4.08 6.40 -2.86
N ALA A 215 4.10 7.61 -3.41
CA ALA A 215 3.67 7.83 -4.80
C ALA A 215 4.49 6.98 -5.80
N GLU A 216 5.78 6.76 -5.50
CA GLU A 216 6.65 5.92 -6.29
C GLU A 216 6.23 4.44 -6.29
N ILE A 217 5.92 3.85 -5.12
CA ILE A 217 5.46 2.45 -5.07
C ILE A 217 4.10 2.29 -5.75
N ASP A 218 3.18 3.25 -5.59
CA ASP A 218 1.85 3.20 -6.21
C ASP A 218 1.97 3.03 -7.73
N TRP A 219 2.86 3.81 -8.36
CA TRP A 219 3.09 3.73 -9.80
C TRP A 219 3.90 2.49 -10.21
N VAL A 220 5.03 2.22 -9.54
CA VAL A 220 5.92 1.10 -9.90
C VAL A 220 5.17 -0.23 -9.81
N TYR A 221 4.39 -0.43 -8.74
CA TYR A 221 3.64 -1.67 -8.53
C TYR A 221 2.56 -1.87 -9.59
N VAL A 222 1.74 -0.85 -9.85
CA VAL A 222 0.63 -0.96 -10.81
C VAL A 222 1.17 -1.27 -12.20
N ILE A 223 2.14 -0.50 -12.71
CA ILE A 223 2.65 -0.70 -14.08
C ILE A 223 3.35 -2.05 -14.24
N HIS A 224 4.10 -2.50 -13.22
CA HIS A 224 4.79 -3.77 -13.25
C HIS A 224 3.83 -4.95 -13.18
N ARG A 225 2.98 -5.02 -12.14
CA ARG A 225 2.11 -6.18 -11.90
C ARG A 225 1.04 -6.33 -12.98
N ALA A 226 0.45 -5.22 -13.44
CA ALA A 226 -0.53 -5.26 -14.53
C ALA A 226 0.09 -5.69 -15.87
N SER A 227 1.31 -5.23 -16.18
CA SER A 227 2.05 -5.66 -17.38
C SER A 227 2.41 -7.14 -17.31
N ALA A 228 2.88 -7.61 -16.15
CA ALA A 228 3.28 -8.99 -15.93
C ALA A 228 2.09 -9.96 -16.05
N GLN A 229 0.90 -9.60 -15.53
CA GLN A 229 -0.30 -10.43 -15.62
C GLN A 229 -0.66 -10.78 -17.08
N GLU A 230 -0.62 -9.80 -17.98
CA GLU A 230 -1.08 -9.95 -19.37
C GLU A 230 0.06 -10.17 -20.38
N GLY A 231 1.32 -10.09 -19.95
CA GLY A 231 2.46 -9.99 -20.86
C GLY A 231 2.39 -8.76 -21.78
N TYR A 232 1.73 -7.68 -21.33
CA TYR A 232 1.41 -6.52 -22.16
C TYR A 232 2.46 -5.41 -22.05
N ARG A 233 3.02 -4.99 -23.20
CA ARG A 233 4.06 -3.92 -23.31
C ARG A 233 5.28 -4.13 -22.40
N VAL A 234 5.62 -5.38 -22.08
CA VAL A 234 6.67 -5.75 -21.10
C VAL A 234 8.00 -5.03 -21.32
N GLU A 235 8.52 -5.01 -22.55
CA GLU A 235 9.81 -4.38 -22.84
C GLU A 235 9.79 -2.86 -22.69
N GLU A 236 8.67 -2.23 -23.03
CA GLU A 236 8.49 -0.79 -22.82
C GLU A 236 8.37 -0.46 -21.34
N VAL A 237 7.57 -1.24 -20.59
CA VAL A 237 7.46 -1.08 -19.13
C VAL A 237 8.82 -1.22 -18.47
N LYS A 238 9.60 -2.26 -18.80
CA LYS A 238 10.97 -2.41 -18.29
C LYS A 238 11.86 -1.22 -18.63
N SER A 239 11.78 -0.70 -19.86
CA SER A 239 12.53 0.49 -20.26
C SER A 239 12.18 1.72 -19.39
N LEU A 240 10.89 1.95 -19.14
CA LEU A 240 10.43 3.06 -18.29
C LEU A 240 10.81 2.87 -16.82
N LEU A 241 10.72 1.65 -16.29
CA LEU A 241 11.16 1.34 -14.93
C LEU A 241 12.66 1.57 -14.75
N ARG A 242 13.49 1.26 -15.76
CA ARG A 242 14.94 1.55 -15.74
C ARG A 242 15.22 3.05 -15.73
N ASP A 243 14.53 3.80 -16.59
CA ASP A 243 14.65 5.26 -16.66
C ASP A 243 14.26 5.90 -15.32
N PHE A 244 13.12 5.48 -14.76
CA PHE A 244 12.67 5.91 -13.44
C PHE A 244 13.67 5.55 -12.34
N ALA A 245 14.07 4.28 -12.25
CA ALA A 245 14.98 3.79 -11.21
C ALA A 245 16.31 4.53 -11.22
N LYS A 246 16.87 4.83 -12.40
CA LYS A 246 18.09 5.62 -12.53
C LYS A 246 17.93 6.99 -11.87
N GLY A 247 16.91 7.76 -12.26
CA GLY A 247 16.67 9.08 -11.70
C GLY A 247 16.33 9.05 -10.22
N TYR A 248 15.57 8.04 -9.79
CA TYR A 248 15.18 7.88 -8.39
C TYR A 248 16.38 7.57 -7.51
N PHE A 249 17.25 6.63 -7.90
CA PHE A 249 18.45 6.32 -7.13
C PHE A 249 19.47 7.45 -7.13
N GLU A 250 19.64 8.18 -8.24
CA GLU A 250 20.44 9.40 -8.25
C GLU A 250 19.94 10.41 -7.21
N TYR A 251 18.62 10.59 -7.08
CA TYR A 251 18.02 11.41 -6.04
C TYR A 251 18.29 10.84 -4.64
N LEU A 252 17.97 9.56 -4.37
CA LEU A 252 18.14 8.97 -3.05
C LEU A 252 19.60 9.05 -2.56
N PHE A 253 20.57 8.80 -3.44
CA PHE A 253 22.00 8.89 -3.09
C PHE A 253 22.52 10.32 -2.96
N SER A 254 21.76 11.32 -3.42
CA SER A 254 22.07 12.73 -3.22
C SER A 254 21.65 13.24 -1.84
N LEU A 255 20.83 12.48 -1.11
CA LEU A 255 20.30 12.90 0.19
C LEU A 255 21.36 12.84 1.29
N ASP A 256 21.40 13.89 2.10
CA ASP A 256 22.08 13.86 3.40
C ASP A 256 21.19 13.15 4.42
N TYR A 257 21.39 11.84 4.60
CA TYR A 257 20.54 11.02 5.46
C TYR A 257 20.59 11.44 6.94
N ASP A 258 21.65 12.09 7.40
CA ASP A 258 21.76 12.52 8.80
C ASP A 258 20.82 13.68 9.14
N ASN A 259 20.47 14.49 8.13
CA ASN A 259 19.72 15.74 8.31
C ASN A 259 18.47 15.85 7.42
N ASN A 260 18.16 14.86 6.59
CA ASN A 260 16.96 14.87 5.77
C ASN A 260 15.75 14.39 6.57
N ASP A 261 14.80 15.27 6.86
CA ASP A 261 13.62 14.94 7.67
C ASP A 261 12.76 13.83 7.04
N SER A 262 12.55 13.85 5.73
CA SER A 262 11.72 12.85 5.04
C SER A 262 12.36 11.47 5.02
N TRP A 263 13.69 11.40 4.90
CA TRP A 263 14.45 10.15 5.04
C TRP A 263 14.37 9.58 6.46
N ASN A 264 14.34 10.46 7.44
CA ASN A 264 14.27 10.12 8.87
C ASN A 264 12.83 9.93 9.38
N ASP A 265 11.84 10.00 8.49
CA ASP A 265 10.46 9.66 8.77
C ASP A 265 10.23 8.18 8.42
N LEU A 266 9.94 7.35 9.41
CA LEU A 266 9.76 5.91 9.22
C LEU A 266 8.61 5.59 8.26
N HIS A 267 7.54 6.38 8.29
CA HIS A 267 6.38 6.14 7.46
C HIS A 267 6.71 6.39 5.99
N LEU A 268 7.33 7.54 5.69
CA LEU A 268 7.75 7.86 4.33
C LEU A 268 8.83 6.90 3.83
N LEU A 269 9.80 6.56 4.69
CA LEU A 269 10.86 5.62 4.37
C LEU A 269 10.29 4.25 4.01
N PHE A 270 9.23 3.81 4.69
CA PHE A 270 8.58 2.55 4.38
C PHE A 270 8.06 2.51 2.93
N GLY A 271 7.31 3.51 2.49
CA GLY A 271 6.86 3.62 1.09
C GLY A 271 8.01 3.55 0.09
N THR A 272 9.10 4.27 0.37
CA THR A 272 10.31 4.22 -0.45
C THR A 272 10.95 2.84 -0.47
N THR A 273 11.07 2.15 0.68
CA THR A 273 11.64 0.79 0.71
C THR A 273 10.82 -0.21 -0.10
N CYS A 274 9.48 -0.08 -0.09
CA CYS A 274 8.61 -0.87 -0.96
C CYS A 274 8.88 -0.61 -2.44
N ALA A 275 8.99 0.67 -2.85
CA ALA A 275 9.27 1.03 -4.23
C ALA A 275 10.59 0.40 -4.72
N ILE A 276 11.64 0.44 -3.89
CA ILE A 276 12.95 -0.16 -4.20
C ILE A 276 12.83 -1.69 -4.30
N ALA A 277 12.12 -2.34 -3.38
CA ALA A 277 11.90 -3.78 -3.40
C ALA A 277 11.14 -4.21 -4.68
N GLU A 278 10.08 -3.49 -5.06
CA GLU A 278 9.33 -3.78 -6.27
C GLU A 278 10.16 -3.55 -7.54
N LEU A 279 10.99 -2.49 -7.58
CA LEU A 279 11.94 -2.29 -8.68
C LEU A 279 12.94 -3.44 -8.82
N GLN A 280 13.44 -3.99 -7.69
CA GLN A 280 14.35 -5.13 -7.71
C GLN A 280 13.67 -6.39 -8.27
N ILE A 281 12.37 -6.58 -8.01
CA ILE A 281 11.58 -7.67 -8.59
C ILE A 281 11.36 -7.44 -10.09
N ALA A 282 10.99 -6.23 -10.49
CA ALA A 282 10.66 -5.90 -11.87
C ALA A 282 11.87 -5.91 -12.82
N LEU A 283 13.06 -5.62 -12.29
CA LEU A 283 14.32 -5.52 -13.03
C LEU A 283 15.38 -6.48 -12.45
N PRO A 284 15.16 -7.81 -12.59
CA PRO A 284 15.98 -8.81 -11.92
C PRO A 284 17.43 -8.74 -12.40
N GLY A 285 18.35 -8.61 -11.45
CA GLY A 285 19.80 -8.56 -11.71
C GLY A 285 20.36 -7.19 -12.10
N GLU A 286 19.50 -6.16 -12.25
CA GLU A 286 19.95 -4.81 -12.62
C GLU A 286 20.40 -3.98 -11.42
N PHE A 287 19.91 -4.31 -10.22
CA PHE A 287 20.32 -3.66 -8.97
C PHE A 287 20.73 -4.70 -7.93
N LYS A 288 21.80 -4.40 -7.19
CA LYS A 288 22.37 -5.29 -6.18
C LYS A 288 22.16 -4.71 -4.79
N THR A 289 21.72 -5.55 -3.88
CA THR A 289 21.64 -5.30 -2.44
C THR A 289 22.40 -6.41 -1.71
N ASP A 290 22.89 -6.15 -0.51
CA ASP A 290 23.63 -7.14 0.29
C ASP A 290 22.76 -8.37 0.62
N TYR A 291 21.46 -8.15 0.74
CA TYR A 291 20.44 -9.18 0.86
C TYR A 291 19.28 -8.85 -0.09
N PRO A 292 18.72 -9.83 -0.83
CA PRO A 292 17.56 -9.60 -1.69
C PRO A 292 16.40 -8.99 -0.90
N LEU A 293 15.90 -7.86 -1.37
CA LEU A 293 14.79 -7.16 -0.74
C LEU A 293 13.51 -7.99 -0.87
N LYS A 294 12.72 -8.03 0.19
CA LYS A 294 11.43 -8.70 0.21
C LYS A 294 10.33 -7.66 0.08
N LEU A 295 9.46 -7.78 -0.91
CA LEU A 295 8.28 -6.93 -0.93
C LEU A 295 7.25 -7.46 0.07
N VAL A 296 6.88 -6.63 1.04
CA VAL A 296 5.83 -6.96 2.02
C VAL A 296 4.47 -7.27 1.36
N LEU A 297 4.15 -6.63 0.23
CA LEU A 297 2.92 -6.88 -0.55
C LEU A 297 2.84 -8.27 -1.18
N ASP A 298 3.96 -8.98 -1.35
CA ASP A 298 3.95 -10.39 -1.78
C ASP A 298 3.62 -11.35 -0.62
N ARG A 299 3.64 -10.86 0.62
CA ARG A 299 3.32 -11.63 1.84
C ARG A 299 1.91 -11.37 2.35
N ARG A 300 1.45 -10.12 2.30
CA ARG A 300 0.14 -9.69 2.82
C ARG A 300 -0.46 -8.52 2.00
N PRO A 301 -1.77 -8.30 2.03
CA PRO A 301 -2.42 -7.33 1.15
C PRO A 301 -2.63 -5.96 1.81
N PHE A 302 -1.61 -5.32 2.40
CA PHE A 302 -1.78 -3.95 2.96
C PHE A 302 -0.50 -3.22 3.38
N ILE A 303 -0.20 -2.03 2.86
CA ILE A 303 0.90 -1.14 3.32
C ILE A 303 0.33 0.17 3.88
#